data_AF-A0A1R3JGI1-F1
#
_entry.id   AF-A0A1R3JGI1-F1
#
_cell.length_a   1.000
_cell.length_b   1.000
_cell.length_c   1.000
_cell.angle_alpha   90.00
_cell.angle_beta   90.00
_cell.angle_gamma   90.00
#
_symmetry.space_group_name_H-M   'P 1'
#
loop_
_entity.id
_entity.type
_entity.pdbx_description
1 polymer ?
#
loop_
_entity_poly.entity_id
_entity_poly.type
_entity_poly.pdbx_seq_one_letter_code
_entity_poly.pdbx_strand_id
1 'polypeptide(L)'
;MSGVEDPCSFSIGDTAQEKGLSYVPQRYVVSPSNRSSLNPEKAEVPTIDMACLRQNDDEKRSMAIKELSDICRHVGFFQVVNHGICQSILNEALSMASGFFNLPTEDKMKLSSNDVYKPVRYGTSLKDGVEQG
;
A
#
# COMPACT_ATOMS: atom_id res chain seq x y z
N MET A 1 12.14 36.43 -18.14
CA MET A 1 12.28 36.05 -16.72
C MET A 1 12.04 34.56 -16.65
N SER A 2 13.13 33.79 -16.70
CA SER A 2 13.11 32.33 -16.67
C SER A 2 12.79 31.86 -15.26
N GLY A 3 11.67 31.16 -15.09
CA GLY A 3 11.35 30.46 -13.86
C GLY A 3 12.42 29.39 -13.61
N VAL A 4 13.06 29.44 -12.45
CA VAL A 4 13.95 28.37 -11.99
C VAL A 4 13.05 27.23 -11.58
N GLU A 5 12.95 26.20 -12.41
CA GLU A 5 12.31 24.94 -12.04
C GLU A 5 13.08 24.37 -10.84
N ASP A 6 12.40 24.19 -9.70
CA ASP A 6 13.00 23.55 -8.53
C ASP A 6 13.22 22.06 -8.83
N PRO A 7 14.48 21.58 -8.90
CA PRO A 7 14.78 20.16 -9.12
C PRO A 7 14.25 19.25 -7.98
N CYS A 8 13.73 19.84 -6.89
CA CYS A 8 13.17 19.18 -5.71
C CYS A 8 11.64 19.03 -5.68
N SER A 9 10.90 19.45 -6.71
CA SER A 9 9.46 19.16 -6.83
C SER A 9 9.15 18.31 -8.07
N PHE A 10 8.32 17.28 -7.92
CA PHE A 10 7.69 16.60 -9.06
C PHE A 10 6.22 16.92 -8.87
N SER A 11 5.66 17.69 -9.79
CA SER A 11 4.22 17.88 -9.84
C SER A 11 3.56 16.52 -10.10
N ILE A 12 2.37 16.33 -9.54
CA ILE A 12 1.57 15.16 -9.87
C ILE A 12 1.29 15.21 -11.38
N GLY A 13 1.65 14.15 -12.12
CA GLY A 13 1.62 14.13 -13.58
C GLY A 13 2.97 14.31 -14.28
N ASP A 14 4.01 14.62 -13.52
CA ASP A 14 5.39 14.77 -13.97
C ASP A 14 6.33 13.79 -13.26
N THR A 15 5.79 12.66 -12.80
CA THR A 15 6.57 11.69 -12.01
C THR A 15 7.70 11.08 -12.85
N ALA A 16 8.72 10.56 -12.17
CA ALA A 16 9.85 9.89 -12.81
C ALA A 16 9.41 8.75 -13.74
N GLN A 17 8.34 8.04 -13.36
CA GLN A 17 7.74 6.95 -14.13
C GLN A 17 7.03 7.46 -15.38
N GLU A 18 6.25 8.54 -15.27
CA GLU A 18 5.56 9.17 -16.42
C GLU A 18 6.56 9.78 -17.41
N LYS A 19 7.69 10.30 -16.91
CA LYS A 19 8.78 10.87 -17.74
C LYS A 19 9.71 9.83 -18.35
N GLY A 20 9.60 8.55 -17.98
CA GLY A 20 10.45 7.48 -18.51
C GLY A 20 11.94 7.69 -18.25
N LEU A 21 12.31 8.24 -17.08
CA LEU A 21 13.71 8.53 -16.76
C LEU A 21 14.54 7.24 -16.72
N SER A 22 15.76 7.29 -17.27
CA SER A 22 16.72 6.17 -17.27
C SER A 22 17.43 5.97 -15.93
N TYR A 23 17.15 6.82 -14.94
CA TYR A 23 17.75 6.79 -13.61
C TYR A 23 16.67 7.03 -12.55
N VAL A 24 16.92 6.54 -11.33
CA VAL A 24 16.08 6.84 -10.16
C VAL A 24 16.44 8.22 -9.63
N PRO A 25 15.50 9.18 -9.56
CA PRO A 25 15.79 10.50 -8.99
C PRO A 25 16.27 10.41 -7.55
N GLN A 26 17.20 11.30 -7.18
CA GLN A 26 17.88 11.28 -5.88
C GLN A 26 16.93 11.24 -4.68
N ARG A 27 15.76 11.85 -4.77
CA ARG A 27 14.75 11.87 -3.69
C ARG A 27 14.11 10.50 -3.39
N TYR A 28 14.18 9.55 -4.32
CA TYR A 28 13.71 8.18 -4.13
C TYR A 28 14.86 7.23 -3.73
N VAL A 29 16.10 7.72 -3.73
CA VAL A 29 17.27 6.95 -3.31
C VAL A 29 17.26 6.83 -1.79
N VAL A 30 17.01 5.63 -1.29
CA VAL A 30 17.08 5.32 0.14
C VAL A 30 18.54 5.35 0.61
N SER A 31 18.79 5.98 1.77
CA SER A 31 20.10 6.01 2.43
C SER A 31 20.68 4.60 2.58
N PRO A 32 21.99 4.37 2.36
CA PRO A 32 22.60 3.04 2.52
C PRO A 32 22.26 2.35 3.85
N SER A 33 22.12 3.11 4.94
CA SER A 33 21.74 2.59 6.27
C SER A 33 20.33 2.02 6.35
N ASN A 34 19.43 2.48 5.48
CA ASN A 34 18.00 2.14 5.48
C ASN A 34 17.63 1.23 4.30
N ARG A 35 18.59 0.85 3.46
CA ARG A 35 18.34 -0.05 2.34
C ARG A 35 18.06 -1.44 2.87
N SER A 36 16.95 -2.01 2.42
CA SER A 36 16.66 -3.42 2.66
C SER A 36 17.77 -4.30 2.10
N SER A 37 18.06 -5.41 2.78
CA SER A 37 18.96 -6.44 2.27
C SER A 37 18.49 -6.93 0.89
N LEU A 38 19.44 -7.09 -0.04
CA LEU A 38 19.16 -7.71 -1.34
C LEU A 38 18.94 -9.22 -1.23
N ASN A 39 19.30 -9.81 -0.09
CA ASN A 39 19.03 -11.20 0.27
C ASN A 39 18.10 -11.19 1.49
N PRO A 40 16.78 -11.03 1.29
CA PRO A 40 15.84 -11.12 2.39
C PRO A 40 15.78 -12.55 2.92
N GLU A 41 15.73 -12.70 4.23
CA GLU A 41 15.39 -13.97 4.86
C GLU A 41 13.93 -14.30 4.52
N LYS A 42 13.67 -15.56 4.14
CA LYS A 42 12.29 -15.99 3.86
C LYS A 42 11.57 -16.19 5.20
N ALA A 43 10.67 -15.28 5.53
CA ALA A 43 9.74 -15.46 6.64
C ALA A 43 8.47 -16.17 6.13
N GLU A 44 8.03 -17.20 6.85
CA GLU A 44 6.69 -17.76 6.65
C GLU A 44 5.68 -16.88 7.38
N VAL A 45 4.70 -16.38 6.64
CA VAL A 45 3.61 -15.58 7.21
C VAL A 45 2.50 -16.54 7.67
N PRO A 46 2.08 -16.50 8.95
CA PRO A 46 0.97 -17.32 9.43
C PRO A 46 -0.29 -17.10 8.59
N THR A 47 -1.04 -18.17 8.33
CA THR A 47 -2.28 -18.12 7.55
C THR A 47 -3.43 -18.69 8.38
N ILE A 48 -4.49 -17.90 8.57
CA ILE A 48 -5.69 -18.27 9.31
C ILE A 48 -6.80 -18.72 8.36
N ASP A 49 -7.35 -19.92 8.60
CA ASP A 49 -8.57 -20.38 7.93
C ASP A 49 -9.82 -19.85 8.66
N MET A 50 -10.46 -18.85 8.07
CA MET A 50 -11.65 -18.21 8.62
C MET A 50 -12.90 -19.09 8.55
N ALA A 51 -12.90 -20.19 7.78
CA ALA A 51 -14.01 -21.14 7.78
C ALA A 51 -14.15 -21.82 9.15
N CYS A 52 -13.05 -22.04 9.87
CA CYS A 52 -13.06 -22.62 11.22
C CYS A 52 -13.84 -21.77 12.24
N LEU A 53 -13.96 -20.46 11.99
CA LEU A 53 -14.73 -19.54 12.85
C LEU A 53 -16.24 -19.60 12.61
N ARG A 54 -16.68 -20.12 11.47
CA ARG A 54 -18.10 -20.16 11.06
C ARG A 54 -18.73 -21.55 11.16
N GLN A 55 -17.93 -22.57 11.43
CA GLN A 55 -18.41 -23.94 11.60
C GLN A 55 -19.17 -24.07 12.93
N ASN A 56 -20.20 -24.92 12.95
CA ASN A 56 -20.88 -25.36 14.18
C ASN A 56 -20.04 -26.42 14.91
N ASP A 57 -18.77 -26.10 15.16
CA ASP A 57 -17.78 -26.95 15.83
C ASP A 57 -17.04 -26.09 16.84
N ASP A 58 -17.47 -26.16 18.11
CA ASP A 58 -17.01 -25.28 19.18
C ASP A 58 -15.51 -25.47 19.49
N GLU A 59 -15.01 -26.70 19.38
CA GLU A 59 -13.60 -27.01 19.61
C GLU A 59 -12.71 -26.39 18.52
N LYS A 60 -13.05 -26.59 17.24
CA LYS A 60 -12.31 -25.96 16.14
C LYS A 60 -12.34 -24.45 16.19
N ARG A 61 -13.51 -23.89 16.53
CA ARG A 61 -13.68 -22.45 16.67
C ARG A 61 -12.83 -21.91 17.82
N SER A 62 -12.80 -22.59 18.96
CA SER A 62 -11.96 -22.23 20.11
C SER A 62 -10.46 -22.27 19.76
N MET A 63 -10.01 -23.32 19.07
CA MET A 63 -8.62 -23.44 18.61
C MET A 63 -8.22 -22.30 17.65
N ALA A 64 -9.06 -22.01 16.65
CA ALA A 64 -8.80 -20.94 15.70
C ALA A 64 -8.76 -19.55 16.37
N ILE A 65 -9.63 -19.30 17.36
CA ILE A 65 -9.61 -18.05 18.15
C ILE A 65 -8.31 -17.95 18.96
N LYS A 66 -7.87 -19.05 19.58
CA LYS A 66 -6.62 -19.07 20.34
C LYS A 66 -5.40 -18.80 19.43
N GLU A 67 -5.34 -19.48 18.29
CA GLU A 67 -4.27 -19.28 17.30
C GLU A 67 -4.23 -17.82 16.81
N LEU A 68 -5.39 -17.26 16.46
CA LEU A 68 -5.51 -15.85 16.06
C LEU A 68 -5.02 -14.91 17.18
N SER A 69 -5.39 -15.17 18.43
CA SER A 69 -4.92 -14.39 19.59
C SER A 69 -3.40 -14.44 19.74
N ASP A 70 -2.79 -15.61 19.57
CA ASP A 70 -1.35 -15.79 19.72
C ASP A 70 -0.59 -15.10 18.58
N ILE A 71 -1.05 -15.23 17.33
CA ILE A 71 -0.48 -14.52 16.17
C ILE A 71 -0.59 -13.01 16.35
N CYS A 72 -1.73 -12.49 16.77
CA CYS A 72 -1.90 -11.05 17.02
C CYS A 72 -0.95 -10.54 18.12
N ARG A 73 -0.68 -11.34 19.15
CA ARG A 73 0.18 -10.94 20.28
C ARG A 73 1.68 -11.05 19.97
N HIS A 74 2.08 -12.04 19.18
CA HIS A 74 3.49 -12.38 18.98
C HIS A 74 4.04 -12.00 17.61
N VAL A 75 3.19 -11.92 16.58
CA VAL A 75 3.58 -11.63 15.19
C VAL A 75 3.06 -10.28 14.74
N GLY A 76 1.77 -9.99 14.98
CA GLY A 76 1.13 -8.73 14.57
C GLY A 76 0.75 -8.63 13.09
N PHE A 77 0.99 -9.68 12.30
CA PHE A 77 0.61 -9.77 10.88
C PHE A 77 0.35 -11.22 10.46
N PHE A 78 -0.64 -11.44 9.61
CA PHE A 78 -1.04 -12.76 9.10
C PHE A 78 -1.87 -12.65 7.82
N GLN A 79 -2.00 -13.78 7.11
CA GLN A 79 -2.89 -13.94 5.97
C GLN A 79 -4.19 -14.62 6.39
N VAL A 80 -5.27 -14.41 5.64
CA VAL A 80 -6.55 -15.10 5.85
C VAL A 80 -6.99 -15.82 4.58
N VAL A 81 -7.54 -17.02 4.74
CA VAL A 81 -8.16 -17.82 3.68
C VAL A 81 -9.59 -18.18 4.07
N ASN A 82 -10.40 -18.58 3.08
CA ASN A 82 -11.81 -18.94 3.27
C ASN A 82 -12.62 -17.90 4.06
N HIS A 83 -12.29 -16.61 3.89
CA HIS A 83 -12.91 -15.46 4.56
C HIS A 83 -14.37 -15.23 4.14
N GLY A 84 -14.85 -15.89 3.09
CA GLY A 84 -16.24 -15.84 2.64
C GLY A 84 -16.58 -14.64 1.74
N ILE A 85 -15.59 -13.84 1.35
CA ILE A 85 -15.76 -12.79 0.34
C ILE A 85 -15.67 -13.45 -1.04
N CYS A 86 -16.67 -13.21 -1.88
CA CYS A 86 -16.69 -13.77 -3.23
C CYS A 86 -15.48 -13.30 -4.05
N GLN A 87 -14.85 -14.22 -4.78
CA GLN A 87 -13.69 -13.90 -5.62
C GLN A 87 -13.99 -12.83 -6.68
N SER A 88 -15.23 -12.79 -7.18
CA SER A 88 -15.67 -11.75 -8.14
C SER A 88 -15.54 -10.34 -7.57
N ILE A 89 -15.88 -10.14 -6.29
CA ILE A 89 -15.77 -8.84 -5.61
C ILE A 89 -14.31 -8.41 -5.50
N LEU A 90 -13.42 -9.33 -5.14
CA LEU A 90 -11.98 -9.06 -5.07
C LEU A 90 -11.41 -8.68 -6.44
N ASN A 91 -11.78 -9.42 -7.47
CA ASN A 91 -11.33 -9.17 -8.84
C ASN A 91 -11.86 -7.82 -9.36
N GLU A 92 -13.12 -7.50 -9.08
CA GLU A 92 -13.74 -6.22 -9.45
C GLU A 92 -13.04 -5.05 -8.75
N ALA A 93 -12.79 -5.15 -7.45
CA ALA A 93 -12.08 -4.11 -6.69
C ALA A 93 -10.68 -3.83 -7.27
N LEU A 94 -9.90 -4.88 -7.59
CA LEU A 94 -8.59 -4.75 -8.21
C LEU A 94 -8.69 -4.16 -9.64
N SER A 95 -9.70 -4.58 -10.40
CA SER A 95 -9.97 -4.07 -11.75
C SER A 95 -10.32 -2.58 -11.73
N MET A 96 -11.19 -2.15 -10.81
CA MET A 96 -11.56 -0.75 -10.63
C MET A 96 -10.37 0.12 -10.20
N ALA A 97 -9.56 -0.37 -9.25
CA ALA A 97 -8.35 0.33 -8.82
C ALA A 97 -7.36 0.50 -10.00
N SER A 98 -7.08 -0.58 -10.73
CA SER A 98 -6.25 -0.53 -11.93
C SER A 98 -6.82 0.42 -12.98
N GLY A 99 -8.13 0.36 -13.23
CA GLY A 99 -8.85 1.25 -14.14
C GLY A 99 -8.66 2.72 -13.80
N PHE A 100 -8.78 3.10 -12.51
CA PHE A 100 -8.52 4.47 -12.06
C PHE A 100 -7.09 4.92 -12.36
N PHE A 101 -6.07 4.11 -12.06
CA PHE A 101 -4.68 4.50 -12.29
C PHE A 101 -4.29 4.55 -13.78
N ASN A 102 -5.01 3.82 -14.63
CA ASN A 102 -4.90 3.85 -16.09
C ASN A 102 -5.61 5.04 -16.75
N LEU A 103 -6.40 5.83 -16.02
CA LEU A 103 -6.98 7.06 -16.55
C LEU A 103 -5.89 8.08 -16.93
N PRO A 104 -6.18 8.98 -17.88
CA PRO A 104 -5.33 10.13 -18.15
C PRO A 104 -5.01 10.90 -16.87
N THR A 105 -3.79 11.44 -16.81
CA THR A 105 -3.32 12.19 -15.64
C THR A 105 -4.24 13.37 -15.30
N GLU A 106 -4.78 14.05 -16.30
CA GLU A 106 -5.74 15.16 -16.14
C GLU A 106 -6.99 14.76 -15.36
N ASP A 107 -7.49 13.53 -15.58
CA ASP A 107 -8.67 13.02 -14.88
C ASP A 107 -8.36 12.66 -13.44
N LYS A 108 -7.22 12.01 -13.19
CA LYS A 108 -6.75 11.70 -11.83
C LYS A 108 -6.48 12.98 -11.03
N MET A 109 -5.98 14.02 -11.69
CA MET A 109 -5.64 15.31 -11.09
C MET A 109 -6.85 16.07 -10.55
N LYS A 110 -8.06 15.79 -11.02
CA LYS A 110 -9.31 16.37 -10.46
C LYS A 110 -9.50 16.00 -8.97
N LEU A 111 -8.89 14.91 -8.52
CA LEU A 111 -8.92 14.46 -7.13
C LEU A 111 -7.65 14.82 -6.35
N SER A 112 -6.70 15.55 -6.97
CA SER A 112 -5.43 15.90 -6.34
C SER A 112 -5.61 16.82 -5.14
N SER A 113 -5.03 16.47 -3.99
CA SER A 113 -5.10 17.31 -2.79
C SER A 113 -3.97 17.00 -1.79
N ASN A 114 -3.33 18.07 -1.30
CA ASN A 114 -2.36 18.00 -0.19
C ASN A 114 -3.03 18.07 1.19
N ASP A 115 -4.32 18.39 1.24
CA ASP A 115 -5.10 18.38 2.48
C ASP A 115 -5.37 16.93 2.92
N VAL A 116 -4.71 16.53 4.00
CA VAL A 116 -4.77 15.18 4.58
C VAL A 116 -6.10 14.88 5.26
N TYR A 117 -6.92 15.90 5.55
CA TYR A 117 -8.23 15.75 6.15
C TYR A 117 -9.35 15.54 5.13
N LYS A 118 -9.06 15.66 3.83
CA LYS A 118 -10.05 15.33 2.80
C LYS A 118 -10.32 13.82 2.76
N PRO A 119 -11.59 13.40 2.69
CA PRO A 119 -11.96 11.98 2.69
C PRO A 119 -11.54 11.26 1.41
N VAL A 120 -11.37 11.99 0.30
CA VAL A 120 -10.88 11.46 -0.99
C VAL A 120 -9.78 12.38 -1.49
N ARG A 121 -8.61 11.81 -1.73
CA ARG A 121 -7.48 12.53 -2.33
C ARG A 121 -6.64 11.60 -3.17
N TYR A 122 -6.24 12.08 -4.33
CA TYR A 122 -5.15 11.53 -5.12
C TYR A 122 -3.86 12.30 -4.78
N GLY A 123 -2.75 11.58 -4.65
CA GLY A 123 -1.46 12.17 -4.35
C GLY A 123 -0.34 11.20 -4.67
N THR A 124 0.85 11.74 -4.91
CA THR A 124 2.05 10.96 -5.19
C THR A 124 3.12 11.31 -4.16
N SER A 125 3.73 10.32 -3.51
CA SER A 125 4.75 10.51 -2.48
C SER A 125 4.26 11.30 -1.26
N LEU A 126 3.88 10.60 -0.20
CA LEU A 126 3.63 11.24 1.11
C LEU A 126 4.98 11.70 1.68
N LYS A 127 5.15 13.01 1.87
CA LYS A 127 6.20 13.54 2.75
C LYS A 127 5.64 13.50 4.16
N ASP A 128 5.78 12.39 4.85
CA ASP A 128 5.58 12.37 6.30
C ASP A 128 6.78 13.08 6.94
N GLY A 129 6.54 14.28 7.49
CA GLY A 129 7.41 14.87 8.53
C GLY A 129 8.75 15.48 8.10
N VAL A 130 8.75 16.55 7.30
CA VAL A 130 9.75 17.60 7.50
C VAL A 130 9.01 18.84 7.97
N GLU A 131 8.76 18.90 9.28
CA GLU A 131 8.56 20.20 9.92
C GLU A 131 9.84 21.00 9.70
N GLN A 132 9.75 22.04 8.87
CA GLN A 132 10.80 23.05 8.81
C GLN A 132 10.71 23.85 10.10
N GLY A 133 11.58 23.53 11.06
CA GLY A 133 11.95 24.43 12.14
C GLY A 133 12.77 25.60 11.63
#